data_AF-A0A918VL15-F1
#
_entry.id   AF-A0A918VL15-F1
#
_cell.length_a   1.000
_cell.length_b   1.000
_cell.length_c   1.000
_cell.angle_alpha   90.00
_cell.angle_beta   90.00
_cell.angle_gamma   90.00
#
_symmetry.space_group_name_H-M   'P 1'
#
loop_
_entity.id
_entity.type
_entity.pdbx_description
1 polymer ?
#
loop_
_entity_poly.entity_id
_entity_poly.type
_entity_poly.pdbx_seq_one_letter_code
_entity_poly.pdbx_strand_id
1 'polypeptide(L)'
;MKSLIPTFTIKPDAFEQGFEACFRAVESVAYELGIDYVVVGATARDLVMQSVLKAEVERATKDIDYSINISSWDDFDRFKTEISNRGLKSGRRTIKS
;
A
#
# COMPACT_ATOMS: atom_id res chain seq x y z
N MET A 1 -0.99 9.20 25.74
CA MET A 1 -1.22 10.28 24.76
C MET A 1 -2.18 9.71 23.72
N LYS A 2 -3.43 10.19 23.64
CA LYS A 2 -4.37 9.70 22.61
C LYS A 2 -3.91 10.21 21.25
N SER A 3 -3.70 9.30 20.30
CA SER A 3 -3.41 9.66 18.90
C SER A 3 -4.52 10.58 18.39
N LEU A 4 -4.14 11.78 17.93
CA LEU A 4 -5.02 12.74 17.25
C LEU A 4 -5.28 12.34 15.79
N ILE A 5 -4.75 11.20 15.35
CA ILE A 5 -5.00 10.67 14.02
C ILE A 5 -6.34 9.94 14.06
N PRO A 6 -7.39 10.45 13.38
CA PRO A 6 -8.64 9.71 13.26
C PRO A 6 -8.37 8.32 12.67
N THR A 7 -8.81 7.28 13.37
CA THR A 7 -8.83 5.93 12.82
C THR A 7 -9.93 5.87 11.77
N PHE A 8 -9.54 5.83 10.50
CA PHE A 8 -10.47 5.58 9.42
C PHE A 8 -10.66 4.08 9.27
N THR A 9 -11.88 3.61 9.51
CA THR A 9 -12.26 2.23 9.17
C THR A 9 -12.48 2.16 7.67
N ILE A 10 -11.57 1.47 7.00
CA ILE A 10 -11.76 1.04 5.62
C ILE A 10 -12.75 -0.12 5.65
N LYS A 11 -13.86 -0.03 4.91
CA LYS A 11 -14.77 -1.16 4.81
C LYS A 11 -14.07 -2.30 4.05
N PRO A 12 -14.22 -3.57 4.47
CA PRO A 12 -13.53 -4.70 3.84
C PRO A 12 -13.86 -4.88 2.35
N ASP A 13 -15.02 -4.40 1.90
CA ASP A 13 -15.53 -4.46 0.54
C ASP A 13 -15.14 -3.25 -0.33
N ALA A 14 -14.47 -2.25 0.24
CA ALA A 14 -14.05 -1.04 -0.46
C ALA A 14 -12.97 -1.32 -1.53
N PHE A 15 -12.30 -2.47 -1.44
CA PHE A 15 -11.29 -2.91 -2.37
C PHE A 15 -11.55 -4.32 -2.88
N GLU A 16 -11.19 -4.55 -4.14
CA GLU A 16 -11.30 -5.83 -4.81
C GLU A 16 -10.39 -6.89 -4.15
N GLN A 17 -10.72 -8.18 -4.31
CA GLN A 17 -9.98 -9.29 -3.72
C GLN A 17 -8.48 -9.22 -4.07
N GLY A 18 -7.64 -9.28 -3.03
CA GLY A 18 -6.17 -9.25 -3.15
C GLY A 18 -5.50 -7.98 -2.62
N PHE A 19 -6.21 -6.86 -2.50
CA PHE A 19 -5.64 -5.62 -1.93
C PHE A 19 -5.21 -5.79 -0.47
N GLU A 20 -6.03 -6.47 0.33
CA GLU A 20 -5.72 -6.74 1.74
C GLU A 20 -4.40 -7.52 1.88
N ALA A 21 -4.18 -8.54 1.04
CA ALA A 21 -2.95 -9.33 1.06
C ALA A 21 -1.73 -8.46 0.73
N CYS A 22 -1.85 -7.56 -0.26
CA CYS A 22 -0.79 -6.61 -0.59
C CYS A 22 -0.49 -5.64 0.55
N PHE A 23 -1.53 -5.05 1.18
CA PHE A 23 -1.34 -4.15 2.32
C PHE A 23 -0.67 -4.86 3.49
N ARG A 24 -1.13 -6.08 3.83
CA ARG A 24 -0.55 -6.86 4.94
C ARG A 24 0.89 -7.25 4.67
N ALA A 25 1.23 -7.63 3.44
CA ALA A 25 2.60 -7.96 3.07
C ALA A 25 3.52 -6.75 3.24
N VAL A 26 3.14 -5.59 2.68
CA VAL A 26 3.94 -4.36 2.79
C VAL A 26 4.06 -3.89 4.23
N GLU A 27 2.97 -3.87 4.99
CA GLU A 27 2.98 -3.54 6.42
C GLU A 27 3.96 -4.46 7.16
N SER A 28 3.76 -5.78 7.10
CA SER A 28 4.59 -6.72 7.86
C SER A 28 6.09 -6.55 7.58
N VAL A 29 6.48 -6.35 6.32
CA VAL A 29 7.88 -6.15 5.94
C VAL A 29 8.39 -4.79 6.40
N ALA A 30 7.60 -3.73 6.22
CA ALA A 30 7.98 -2.38 6.64
C ALA A 30 8.18 -2.30 8.16
N TYR A 31 7.26 -2.90 8.94
CA TYR A 31 7.37 -3.01 10.38
C TYR A 31 8.60 -3.83 10.82
N GLU A 32 8.82 -5.02 10.22
CA GLU A 32 9.97 -5.88 10.52
C GLU A 32 11.32 -5.20 10.21
N LEU A 33 11.36 -4.32 9.20
CA LEU A 33 12.57 -3.61 8.77
C LEU A 33 12.72 -2.20 9.38
N GLY A 34 11.71 -1.71 10.12
CA GLY A 34 11.71 -0.35 10.66
C GLY A 34 11.67 0.73 9.58
N ILE A 35 11.01 0.45 8.45
CA ILE A 35 10.89 1.34 7.30
C ILE A 35 9.53 2.03 7.35
N ASP A 36 9.53 3.37 7.38
CA ASP A 36 8.29 4.13 7.22
C ASP A 36 7.79 4.04 5.78
N TYR A 37 6.47 3.93 5.61
CA TYR A 37 5.84 3.96 4.30
C TYR A 37 4.50 4.68 4.32
N VAL A 38 4.05 5.09 3.13
CA VAL A 38 2.72 5.68 2.93
C VAL A 38 2.13 5.18 1.62
N VAL A 39 0.83 4.86 1.66
CA VAL A 39 0.05 4.58 0.44
C VAL A 39 -0.17 5.92 -0.27
N VAL A 40 0.12 5.96 -1.57
CA VAL A 40 -0.01 7.15 -2.40
C VAL A 40 -0.88 6.87 -3.62
N GLY A 41 -0.97 7.83 -4.54
CA GLY A 41 -1.65 7.64 -5.82
C GLY A 41 -3.15 7.45 -5.70
N ALA A 42 -3.72 6.71 -6.66
CA ALA A 42 -5.16 6.49 -6.77
C ALA A 42 -5.74 5.86 -5.50
N THR A 43 -5.04 4.87 -4.93
CA THR A 43 -5.48 4.18 -3.71
C THR A 43 -5.59 5.13 -2.52
N ALA A 44 -4.65 6.05 -2.32
CA ALA A 44 -4.74 7.03 -1.24
C ALA A 44 -5.94 7.98 -1.38
N ARG A 45 -6.21 8.44 -2.61
CA ARG A 45 -7.41 9.24 -2.93
C ARG A 45 -8.67 8.46 -2.63
N ASP A 46 -8.75 7.20 -3.07
CA ASP A 46 -9.93 6.35 -2.89
C ASP A 46 -10.22 6.14 -1.40
N LEU A 47 -9.17 5.89 -0.59
CA LEU A 47 -9.28 5.80 0.86
C LEU A 47 -9.94 7.05 1.45
N VAL A 48 -9.52 8.25 1.05
CA VAL A 48 -10.13 9.50 1.54
C VAL A 48 -11.57 9.65 1.05
N MET A 49 -11.82 9.43 -0.25
CA MET A 49 -13.14 9.61 -0.86
C MET A 49 -14.18 8.66 -0.26
N GLN A 50 -13.84 7.39 -0.09
CA GLN A 50 -14.75 6.38 0.45
C GLN A 50 -14.88 6.47 1.98
N SER A 51 -13.77 6.68 2.71
CA SER A 51 -13.80 6.66 4.18
C SER A 51 -14.30 7.97 4.78
N VAL A 52 -13.93 9.12 4.20
CA VAL A 52 -14.25 10.46 4.72
C VAL A 52 -15.48 11.03 4.04
N LEU A 53 -15.50 11.03 2.71
CA LEU A 53 -16.52 11.74 1.92
C LEU A 53 -17.72 10.85 1.53
N LYS A 54 -17.65 9.54 1.78
CA LYS A 54 -18.66 8.54 1.40
C LYS A 54 -19.04 8.61 -0.08
N ALA A 55 -18.06 8.93 -0.93
CA ALA A 55 -18.22 9.05 -2.38
C ALA A 55 -17.76 7.77 -3.09
N GLU A 56 -18.46 7.41 -4.16
CA GLU A 56 -18.06 6.35 -5.08
C GLU A 56 -16.82 6.75 -5.89
N VAL A 57 -16.00 5.77 -6.26
CA VAL A 57 -14.76 5.97 -7.03
C VAL A 57 -14.64 4.92 -8.13
N GLU A 58 -14.26 5.36 -9.32
CA GLU A 58 -13.96 4.48 -10.45
C GLU A 58 -12.44 4.41 -10.72
N ARG A 59 -11.98 3.23 -11.13
CA ARG A 59 -10.55 2.88 -11.21
C ARG A 59 -10.17 2.41 -12.61
N ALA A 60 -9.25 3.12 -13.26
CA ALA A 60 -8.65 2.70 -14.53
C ALA A 60 -7.58 1.60 -14.36
N THR A 61 -6.88 1.59 -13.21
CA THR A 61 -5.83 0.60 -12.89
C THR A 61 -6.07 -0.03 -11.53
N LYS A 62 -5.58 -1.27 -11.32
CA LYS A 62 -5.78 -2.06 -10.08
C LYS A 62 -4.50 -2.23 -9.25
N ASP A 63 -3.50 -1.37 -9.47
CA ASP A 63 -2.26 -1.32 -8.71
C ASP A 63 -2.37 -0.49 -7.43
N ILE A 64 -1.40 -0.67 -6.53
CA ILE A 64 -1.26 0.11 -5.31
C ILE A 64 0.12 0.76 -5.34
N ASP A 65 0.15 2.07 -5.25
CA ASP A 65 1.39 2.84 -5.17
C ASP A 65 1.78 3.08 -3.72
N TYR A 66 3.06 2.87 -3.41
CA TYR A 66 3.65 3.11 -2.11
C TYR A 66 4.85 4.05 -2.23
N SER A 67 5.00 4.95 -1.27
CA SER A 67 6.26 5.63 -1.00
C SER A 67 6.88 5.02 0.25
N ILE A 68 8.17 4.67 0.19
CA ILE A 68 8.93 4.08 1.29
C ILE A 68 10.11 5.00 1.63
N ASN A 69 10.42 5.12 2.92
CA ASN A 69 11.55 5.90 3.41
C ASN A 69 12.72 4.96 3.72
N ILE A 70 13.72 4.96 2.84
CA ILE A 70 14.87 4.07 2.90
C ILE A 70 16.18 4.86 2.85
N SER A 71 17.20 4.38 3.55
CA SER A 71 18.47 5.10 3.72
C SER A 71 19.55 4.66 2.73
N SER A 72 19.36 3.50 2.10
CA SER A 72 20.32 2.89 1.18
C SER A 72 19.65 2.00 0.13
N TRP A 73 20.40 1.65 -0.92
CA TRP A 73 19.97 0.65 -1.89
C TRP A 73 19.95 -0.78 -1.31
N ASP A 74 20.79 -1.06 -0.31
CA ASP A 74 20.79 -2.35 0.38
C ASP A 74 19.48 -2.55 1.16
N ASP A 75 18.96 -1.49 1.81
CA ASP A 75 17.66 -1.51 2.46
C ASP A 75 16.53 -1.80 1.45
N PHE A 76 16.63 -1.20 0.26
CA PHE A 76 15.68 -1.44 -0.82
C PHE A 76 15.70 -2.90 -1.30
N ASP A 77 16.89 -3.46 -1.50
CA ASP A 77 17.04 -4.85 -1.94
C ASP A 77 16.56 -5.84 -0.89
N ARG A 78 16.81 -5.56 0.39
CA ARG A 78 16.28 -6.33 1.51
C ARG A 78 14.74 -6.26 1.55
N PHE A 79 14.18 -5.07 1.42
CA PHE A 79 12.73 -4.86 1.38
C PHE A 79 12.07 -5.66 0.25
N LYS A 80 12.61 -5.60 -0.98
CA LYS A 80 12.11 -6.41 -2.12
C LYS A 80 12.19 -7.92 -1.87
N THR A 81 13.28 -8.37 -1.25
CA THR A 81 13.50 -9.79 -0.95
C THR A 81 12.46 -10.29 0.04
N GLU A 82 12.22 -9.56 1.13
CA GLU A 82 11.23 -9.96 2.13
C GLU A 82 9.80 -9.88 1.61
N ILE A 83 9.46 -8.88 0.80
CA ILE A 83 8.19 -8.83 0.08
C ILE A 83 7.99 -10.09 -0.79
N SER A 84 9.06 -10.53 -1.47
CA SER A 84 9.02 -11.74 -2.29
C SER A 84 8.80 -13.00 -1.46
N ASN A 85 9.39 -13.07 -0.27
CA ASN A 85 9.17 -14.15 0.70
C ASN A 85 7.72 -14.20 1.23
N ARG A 86 6.98 -13.07 1.16
CA ARG A 86 5.54 -13.00 1.46
C ARG A 86 4.64 -13.32 0.26
N GLY A 87 5.21 -13.84 -0.84
CA GLY A 87 4.47 -14.34 -1.98
C GLY A 87 4.19 -13.31 -3.08
N LEU A 88 4.68 -12.07 -2.93
CA LEU A 88 4.58 -11.04 -3.96
C LEU A 88 5.73 -11.16 -4.95
N LYS A 89 5.42 -11.45 -6.22
CA LYS A 89 6.47 -11.60 -7.24
C LYS A 89 6.90 -10.24 -7.78
N SER A 90 8.20 -10.00 -7.84
CA SER A 90 8.74 -8.87 -8.59
C SER A 90 8.39 -9.03 -10.08
N GLY A 91 7.81 -8.00 -10.68
CA GLY A 91 7.50 -7.96 -12.10
C GLY A 91 7.58 -6.53 -12.61
N ARG A 92 7.92 -6.36 -13.89
CA ARG A 92 7.88 -5.06 -14.54
C ARG A 92 6.61 -4.99 -15.39
N ARG A 93 5.66 -4.14 -14.99
CA ARG A 93 4.49 -3.85 -15.82
C ARG A 93 4.87 -2.76 -16.81
N THR A 94 5.11 -3.13 -18.06
CA THR A 94 5.28 -2.14 -19.13
C THR A 94 3.89 -1.60 -19.47
N ILE A 95 3.62 -0.36 -19.11
CA ILE A 95 2.42 0.34 -19.58
C ILE A 95 2.72 0.70 -21.04
N LYS A 96 2.09 0.01 -22.00
CA LYS A 96 2.09 0.49 -23.38
C LYS A 96 1.23 1.74 -23.41
N SER A 97 1.86 2.88 -23.71
CA SER A 97 1.23 4.15 -24.05
C SER A 97 0.40 4.03 -25.32
#